data_AF-A0A847NEU5-F1
#
_entry.id   AF-A0A847NEU5-F1
#
_cell.length_a   1.000
_cell.length_b   1.000
_cell.length_c   1.000
_cell.angle_alpha   90.00
_cell.angle_beta   90.00
_cell.angle_gamma   90.00
#
_symmetry.space_group_name_H-M   'P 1'
#
loop_
_entity.id
_entity.type
_entity.pdbx_description
1 polymer ?
#
loop_
_entity_poly.entity_id
_entity_poly.type
_entity_poly.pdbx_seq_one_letter_code
_entity_poly.pdbx_strand_id
1 'polypeptide(L)'
;MESRVKIFADGGNRLTKIMEESRKPFDFPTIISEPEKELNYGLNFDFDLSDWNNDAAKLDINNMFVEIIKDGVSMGKMLVGKAAEEKGLLIRDRNRYQEKAADDVIMFCTIAGIAYNLAKYNKNYQKIDLTVNQPLIEYARNKEVSANKYTENLMGNMKVLFFNIFNPSQVIY
;
A
#
# COMPACT_ATOMS: atom_id res chain seq x y z
N MET A 1 19.58 -15.00 16.55
CA MET A 1 18.32 -14.25 16.72
C MET A 1 18.09 -13.47 15.45
N GLU A 2 17.00 -13.71 14.73
CA GLU A 2 16.62 -12.87 13.59
C GLU A 2 16.30 -11.47 14.11
N SER A 3 17.04 -10.46 13.67
CA SER A 3 16.83 -9.06 14.08
C SER A 3 15.43 -8.61 13.64
N ARG A 4 14.64 -8.03 14.54
CA ARG A 4 13.36 -7.39 14.20
C ARG A 4 13.63 -5.96 13.69
N VAL A 5 12.94 -5.54 12.63
CA VAL A 5 13.05 -4.17 12.10
C VAL A 5 11.89 -3.35 12.63
N LYS A 6 12.18 -2.18 13.18
CA LYS A 6 11.15 -1.24 13.63
C LYS A 6 10.66 -0.40 12.46
N ILE A 7 9.34 -0.40 12.26
CA ILE A 7 8.68 0.39 11.22
C ILE A 7 7.57 1.22 11.85
N PHE A 8 7.52 2.49 11.45
CA PHE A 8 6.48 3.44 11.78
C PHE A 8 5.64 3.66 10.53
N ALA A 9 4.33 3.52 10.65
CA ALA A 9 3.39 3.70 9.56
C ALA A 9 2.22 4.61 9.93
N ASP A 10 1.90 5.52 9.01
CA ASP A 10 0.75 6.40 9.09
C ASP A 10 -0.08 6.26 7.80
N GLY A 11 -1.03 5.32 7.80
CA GLY A 11 -2.05 5.21 6.77
C GLY A 11 -3.10 6.30 6.96
N GLY A 12 -2.91 7.47 6.35
CA GLY A 12 -3.88 8.56 6.39
C GLY A 12 -4.90 8.46 5.25
N ASN A 13 -6.00 9.19 5.35
CA ASN A 13 -7.08 9.23 4.34
C ASN A 13 -6.67 9.81 2.96
N ARG A 14 -5.43 10.27 2.81
CA ARG A 14 -4.91 10.87 1.58
C ARG A 14 -3.52 10.33 1.24
N LEU A 15 -2.67 10.23 2.25
CA LEU A 15 -1.29 9.76 2.10
C LEU A 15 -1.02 8.66 3.12
N THR A 16 -0.39 7.60 2.64
CA THR A 16 0.24 6.58 3.47
C THR A 16 1.71 6.92 3.59
N LYS A 17 2.22 6.99 4.82
CA LYS A 17 3.62 7.33 5.10
C LYS A 17 4.30 6.19 5.85
N ILE A 18 5.51 5.84 5.44
CA ILE A 18 6.27 4.72 6.01
C ILE A 18 7.68 5.20 6.37
N MET A 19 8.16 4.75 7.53
CA MET A 19 9.52 5.00 7.98
C MET A 19 10.08 3.76 8.68
N GLU A 20 11.22 3.25 8.23
CA GLU A 20 12.06 2.35 9.02
C GLU A 20 12.98 3.19 9.91
N GLU A 21 13.19 2.80 11.18
CA GLU A 21 13.92 3.58 12.21
C GLU A 21 15.28 4.15 11.75
N SER A 22 15.97 3.47 10.84
CA SER A 22 17.30 3.85 10.33
C SER A 22 17.29 4.50 8.93
N ARG A 23 16.10 4.79 8.37
CA ARG A 23 15.93 5.18 6.95
C ARG A 23 15.12 6.46 6.81
N LYS A 24 15.26 7.11 5.65
CA LYS A 24 14.42 8.25 5.30
C LYS A 24 12.97 7.80 5.10
N PRO A 25 11.99 8.57 5.61
CA PRO A 25 10.58 8.31 5.36
C PRO A 25 10.25 8.52 3.89
N PHE A 26 9.14 7.93 3.45
CA PHE A 26 8.51 8.21 2.17
C PHE A 26 7.00 8.14 2.32
N ASP A 27 6.30 8.64 1.31
CA ASP A 27 4.85 8.63 1.25
C ASP A 27 4.32 8.41 -0.18
N PHE A 28 3.06 8.00 -0.27
CA PHE A 28 2.34 7.82 -1.52
C PHE A 28 0.82 7.97 -1.28
N PRO A 29 0.02 8.20 -2.33
CA PRO A 29 -1.43 8.31 -2.20
C PRO A 29 -2.08 7.05 -1.59
N THR A 30 -3.03 7.24 -0.67
CA THR A 30 -3.80 6.13 -0.09
C THR A 30 -4.96 5.77 -1.02
N ILE A 31 -4.63 5.08 -2.12
CA ILE A 31 -5.58 4.71 -3.18
C ILE A 31 -5.19 3.31 -3.68
N ILE A 32 -6.21 2.48 -3.94
CA ILE A 32 -6.05 1.20 -4.64
C ILE A 32 -7.01 1.12 -5.84
N SER A 33 -6.62 0.35 -6.86
CA SER A 33 -7.40 0.13 -8.07
C SER A 33 -7.24 -1.30 -8.56
N GLU A 34 -8.31 -1.90 -9.09
CA GLU A 34 -8.21 -3.11 -9.88
C GLU A 34 -7.61 -2.79 -11.25
N PRO A 35 -6.65 -3.59 -11.77
CA PRO A 35 -5.93 -3.29 -13.01
C PRO A 35 -6.82 -3.21 -14.25
N GLU A 36 -7.97 -3.89 -14.25
CA GLU A 36 -8.89 -3.98 -15.41
C GLU A 36 -9.98 -2.90 -15.43
N LYS A 37 -10.07 -2.05 -14.39
CA LYS A 37 -11.06 -0.97 -14.31
C LYS A 37 -10.45 0.35 -14.76
N GLU A 38 -10.49 0.61 -16.07
CA GLU A 38 -10.32 1.98 -16.59
C GLU A 38 -11.66 2.72 -16.51
N LEU A 39 -11.67 3.88 -15.85
CA LEU A 39 -12.80 4.80 -15.94
C LEU A 39 -12.58 5.72 -17.14
N ASN A 40 -13.53 5.66 -18.08
CA ASN A 40 -13.56 6.56 -19.23
C ASN A 40 -14.13 7.92 -18.79
N TYR A 41 -13.25 8.93 -18.64
CA TYR A 41 -13.61 10.27 -18.16
C TYR A 41 -14.07 11.24 -19.25
N GLY A 42 -14.11 10.83 -20.51
CA GLY A 42 -14.45 11.76 -21.61
C GLY A 42 -13.48 12.93 -21.80
N LEU A 43 -12.30 12.88 -21.17
CA LEU A 43 -11.20 13.82 -21.34
C LEU A 43 -10.03 13.06 -21.97
N ASN A 44 -10.07 12.95 -23.29
CA ASN A 44 -9.00 12.32 -24.09
C ASN A 44 -7.99 13.40 -24.49
N PHE A 45 -6.75 13.26 -24.04
CA PHE A 45 -5.60 13.93 -24.64
C PHE A 45 -4.53 12.87 -24.86
N ASP A 46 -4.06 12.74 -26.10
CA ASP A 46 -3.02 11.77 -26.46
C ASP A 46 -1.65 12.30 -26.03
N PHE A 47 -0.91 11.51 -25.26
CA PHE A 47 0.52 11.69 -25.06
C PHE A 47 1.26 10.55 -25.76
N ASP A 48 2.14 10.92 -26.70
CA ASP A 48 3.07 9.98 -27.33
C ASP A 48 4.18 9.63 -26.34
N LEU A 49 4.20 8.38 -25.89
CA LEU A 49 5.20 7.82 -24.97
C LEU A 49 6.02 6.73 -25.66
N SER A 50 6.08 6.72 -27.00
CA SER A 50 6.82 5.72 -27.77
C SER A 50 8.33 5.64 -27.45
N ASP A 51 8.87 6.67 -26.79
CA ASP A 51 10.25 6.74 -26.30
C ASP A 51 10.44 6.29 -24.83
N TRP A 52 9.42 5.78 -24.12
CA TRP A 52 9.61 5.27 -22.76
C TRP A 52 10.37 3.94 -22.78
N ASN A 53 11.69 4.03 -22.62
CA ASN A 53 12.59 2.89 -22.58
C ASN A 53 12.17 1.88 -21.50
N ASN A 54 11.81 0.68 -21.94
CA ASN A 54 11.27 -0.42 -21.13
C ASN A 54 12.41 -1.24 -20.49
N ASP A 55 13.38 -0.56 -19.89
CA ASP A 55 14.52 -1.23 -19.25
C ASP A 55 14.09 -1.83 -17.92
N ALA A 56 14.12 -3.17 -17.85
CA ALA A 56 13.93 -4.04 -16.69
C ALA A 56 13.16 -3.38 -15.52
N ALA A 57 11.84 -3.57 -15.48
CA ALA A 57 10.94 -3.02 -14.47
C ALA A 57 11.56 -3.06 -13.06
N LYS A 58 12.14 -1.94 -12.63
CA LYS A 58 12.67 -1.76 -11.29
C LYS A 58 11.51 -1.43 -10.37
N LEU A 59 11.61 -1.87 -9.12
CA LEU A 59 10.66 -1.51 -8.09
C LEU A 59 10.62 0.03 -7.94
N ASP A 60 9.51 0.64 -8.35
CA ASP A 60 9.26 2.07 -8.28
C ASP A 60 7.98 2.33 -7.48
N ILE A 61 8.06 3.26 -6.53
CA ILE A 61 6.94 3.64 -5.67
C ILE A 61 5.75 4.20 -6.46
N ASN A 62 6.02 4.77 -7.63
CA ASN A 62 4.98 5.31 -8.50
C ASN A 62 4.26 4.23 -9.32
N ASN A 63 4.88 3.06 -9.47
CA ASN A 63 4.43 1.97 -10.35
C ASN A 63 4.15 0.69 -9.55
N MET A 64 3.44 0.82 -8.42
CA MET A 64 3.13 -0.33 -7.55
C MET A 64 1.91 -1.10 -8.06
N PHE A 65 2.13 -2.32 -8.55
CA PHE A 65 1.10 -3.34 -8.75
C PHE A 65 1.39 -4.53 -7.83
N VAL A 66 0.48 -4.79 -6.90
CA VAL A 66 0.77 -5.59 -5.70
C VAL A 66 -0.32 -6.62 -5.45
N GLU A 67 0.09 -7.83 -5.07
CA GLU A 67 -0.79 -8.81 -4.42
C GLU A 67 -0.35 -9.02 -2.98
N ILE A 68 -1.30 -8.92 -2.05
CA ILE A 68 -1.08 -9.22 -0.64
C ILE A 68 -1.76 -10.54 -0.32
N ILE A 69 -0.99 -11.49 0.22
CA ILE A 69 -1.48 -12.77 0.72
C ILE A 69 -1.29 -12.76 2.23
N LYS A 70 -2.39 -12.65 2.97
CA LYS A 70 -2.41 -12.65 4.43
C LYS A 70 -2.89 -14.00 4.94
N ASP A 71 -2.07 -14.65 5.76
CA ASP A 71 -2.39 -15.95 6.38
C ASP A 71 -2.87 -17.01 5.38
N GLY A 72 -2.32 -16.98 4.15
CA GLY A 72 -2.65 -17.91 3.07
C GLY A 72 -3.83 -17.48 2.18
N VAL A 73 -4.52 -16.37 2.49
CA VAL A 73 -5.65 -15.84 1.72
C VAL A 73 -5.20 -14.61 0.93
N SER A 74 -5.45 -14.63 -0.40
CA SER A 74 -5.19 -13.47 -1.26
C SER A 74 -6.21 -12.37 -1.00
N MET A 75 -5.72 -11.13 -0.86
CA MET A 75 -6.51 -9.91 -0.77
C MET A 75 -6.76 -9.27 -2.15
N GLY A 76 -6.38 -9.96 -3.23
CA GLY A 76 -6.50 -9.48 -4.61
C GLY A 76 -5.26 -8.73 -5.10
N LYS A 77 -5.19 -8.58 -6.43
CA LYS A 77 -4.13 -7.83 -7.12
C LYS A 77 -4.61 -6.39 -7.35
N MET A 78 -3.88 -5.43 -6.82
CA MET A 78 -4.27 -4.03 -6.85
C MET A 78 -3.10 -3.16 -7.33
N LEU A 79 -3.41 -2.19 -8.20
CA LEU A 79 -2.57 -1.00 -8.36
C LEU A 79 -2.67 -0.17 -7.07
N VAL A 80 -1.56 0.46 -6.67
CA VAL A 80 -1.47 1.20 -5.40
C VAL A 80 -0.86 2.58 -5.63
N GLY A 81 -1.37 3.59 -4.95
CA GLY A 81 -0.80 4.94 -4.95
C GLY A 81 -0.92 5.62 -6.31
N LYS A 82 0.20 6.15 -6.81
CA LYS A 82 0.20 6.92 -8.08
C LYS A 82 -0.27 6.06 -9.27
N ALA A 83 0.11 4.79 -9.31
CA ALA A 83 -0.35 3.85 -10.34
C ALA A 83 -1.89 3.68 -10.33
N ALA A 84 -2.52 3.70 -9.14
CA ALA A 84 -3.96 3.63 -9.02
C ALA A 84 -4.65 4.97 -9.36
N GLU A 85 -4.02 6.09 -9.00
CA GLU A 85 -4.48 7.44 -9.31
C GLU A 85 -4.50 7.70 -10.82
N GLU A 86 -3.47 7.26 -11.55
CA GLU A 86 -3.32 7.43 -13.00
C GLU A 86 -4.32 6.62 -13.82
N LYS A 87 -4.85 5.51 -13.29
CA LYS A 87 -6.01 4.82 -13.90
C LYS A 87 -7.32 5.60 -13.78
N GLY A 88 -7.25 6.79 -13.18
CA GLY A 88 -8.38 7.64 -12.94
C GLY A 88 -9.41 6.87 -12.12
N LEU A 89 -9.11 6.43 -10.90
CA LEU A 89 -10.20 6.15 -9.98
C LEU A 89 -10.55 7.44 -9.27
N LEU A 90 -11.74 7.95 -9.56
CA LEU A 90 -12.43 8.90 -8.71
C LEU A 90 -12.53 8.20 -7.36
N ILE A 91 -11.67 8.60 -6.42
CA ILE A 91 -11.85 8.33 -5.00
C ILE A 91 -13.32 8.65 -4.77
N ARG A 92 -14.16 7.64 -4.46
CA ARG A 92 -15.58 7.86 -4.18
C ARG A 92 -15.65 8.70 -2.90
N ASP A 93 -15.47 10.01 -3.08
CA ASP A 93 -15.22 11.02 -2.06
C ASP A 93 -16.47 11.24 -1.17
N ARG A 94 -17.56 10.55 -1.47
CA ARG A 94 -18.83 10.69 -0.76
C ARG A 94 -18.89 9.89 0.54
N ASN A 95 -17.96 8.96 0.80
CA ASN A 95 -17.86 8.21 2.06
C ASN A 95 -16.39 7.94 2.45
N ARG A 96 -15.54 8.97 2.63
CA ARG A 96 -14.23 8.75 3.27
C ARG A 96 -14.42 8.25 4.72
N TYR A 97 -14.25 6.94 4.86
CA TYR A 97 -13.83 6.14 6.02
C TYR A 97 -14.33 6.63 7.38
N GLN A 98 -15.56 6.21 7.74
CA GLN A 98 -16.17 6.49 9.06
C GLN A 98 -15.29 6.02 10.23
N GLU A 99 -14.50 4.95 10.05
CA GLU A 99 -13.54 4.42 11.05
C GLU A 99 -12.29 3.86 10.35
N LYS A 100 -11.10 4.33 10.73
CA LYS A 100 -9.81 3.88 10.15
C LYS A 100 -9.56 2.37 10.30
N ALA A 101 -10.05 1.78 11.39
CA ALA A 101 -9.84 0.36 11.70
C ALA A 101 -10.60 -0.61 10.78
N ALA A 102 -11.63 -0.13 10.07
CA ALA A 102 -12.47 -0.93 9.18
C ALA A 102 -12.15 -0.72 7.69
N ASP A 103 -11.11 0.05 7.39
CA ASP A 103 -10.80 0.43 6.01
C ASP A 103 -9.71 -0.45 5.40
N ASP A 104 -10.15 -1.34 4.53
CA ASP A 104 -9.30 -2.24 3.76
C ASP A 104 -8.30 -1.48 2.86
N VAL A 105 -8.64 -0.26 2.40
CA VAL A 105 -7.73 0.55 1.56
C VAL A 105 -6.54 1.03 2.38
N ILE A 106 -6.78 1.62 3.56
CA ILE A 106 -5.72 2.08 4.46
C ILE A 106 -4.83 0.91 4.90
N MET A 107 -5.43 -0.25 5.22
CA MET A 107 -4.68 -1.46 5.56
C MET A 107 -3.82 -1.92 4.38
N PHE A 108 -4.41 -2.06 3.18
CA PHE A 108 -3.72 -2.52 1.99
C PHE A 108 -2.55 -1.60 1.63
N CYS A 109 -2.77 -0.28 1.60
CA CYS A 109 -1.71 0.70 1.36
C CYS A 109 -0.62 0.60 2.43
N THR A 110 -0.97 0.49 3.71
CA THR A 110 0.03 0.36 4.79
C THR A 110 0.94 -0.85 4.57
N ILE A 111 0.37 -2.02 4.27
CA ILE A 111 1.12 -3.25 4.03
C ILE A 111 1.98 -3.13 2.75
N ALA A 112 1.41 -2.61 1.65
CA ALA A 112 2.14 -2.40 0.39
C ALA A 112 3.34 -1.46 0.58
N GLY A 113 3.16 -0.38 1.35
CA GLY A 113 4.24 0.55 1.68
C GLY A 113 5.34 -0.11 2.52
N ILE A 114 4.97 -0.88 3.54
CA ILE A 114 5.94 -1.65 4.34
C ILE A 114 6.74 -2.61 3.44
N ALA A 115 6.05 -3.37 2.59
CA ALA A 115 6.68 -4.31 1.67
C ALA A 115 7.62 -3.61 0.68
N TYR A 116 7.21 -2.45 0.13
CA TYR A 116 8.05 -1.66 -0.76
C TYR A 116 9.34 -1.21 -0.05
N ASN A 117 9.24 -0.75 1.20
CA ASN A 117 10.40 -0.36 2.00
C ASN A 117 11.38 -1.54 2.17
N LEU A 118 10.86 -2.72 2.54
CA LEU A 118 11.69 -3.92 2.71
C LEU A 118 12.35 -4.34 1.41
N ALA A 119 11.58 -4.36 0.31
CA ALA A 119 12.05 -4.75 -1.00
C ALA A 119 13.14 -3.80 -1.55
N LYS A 120 12.93 -2.48 -1.38
CA LYS A 120 13.92 -1.45 -1.70
C LYS A 120 15.28 -1.65 -1.02
N TYR A 121 15.30 -2.28 0.15
CA TYR A 121 16.52 -2.60 0.90
C TYR A 121 16.88 -4.09 0.86
N ASN A 122 16.38 -4.85 -0.13
CA ASN A 122 16.67 -6.27 -0.37
C ASN A 122 16.39 -7.19 0.83
N LYS A 123 15.31 -6.92 1.57
CA LYS A 123 14.87 -7.74 2.72
C LYS A 123 13.70 -8.64 2.29
N ASN A 124 13.99 -9.91 2.03
CA ASN A 124 12.99 -10.88 1.52
C ASN A 124 12.16 -11.54 2.62
N TYR A 125 12.71 -11.64 3.83
CA TYR A 125 12.01 -12.14 5.01
C TYR A 125 12.42 -11.29 6.20
N GLN A 126 11.44 -10.74 6.91
CA GLN A 126 11.72 -9.82 8.02
C GLN A 126 10.60 -9.89 9.06
N LYS A 127 10.99 -10.09 10.33
CA LYS A 127 10.10 -9.84 11.47
C LYS A 127 10.03 -8.34 11.74
N ILE A 128 8.83 -7.80 11.92
CA ILE A 128 8.59 -6.36 12.04
C ILE A 128 8.03 -6.03 13.41
N ASP A 129 8.55 -4.97 14.01
CA ASP A 129 7.91 -4.27 15.12
C ASP A 129 7.23 -3.02 14.56
N LEU A 130 5.91 -3.11 14.40
CA LEU A 130 5.11 -2.09 13.75
C LEU A 130 4.50 -1.13 14.77
N THR A 131 4.75 0.16 14.59
CA THR A 131 4.05 1.24 15.29
C THR A 131 3.13 1.94 14.29
N VAL A 132 1.83 2.02 14.61
CA VAL A 132 0.84 2.70 13.78
C VAL A 132 0.09 3.77 14.56
N ASN A 133 -0.21 4.88 13.88
CA ASN A 133 -0.97 5.97 14.47
C ASN A 133 -2.48 5.79 14.29
N GLN A 134 -3.25 6.17 15.32
CA GLN A 134 -4.70 6.22 15.30
C GLN A 134 -5.21 7.66 15.52
N PRO A 135 -6.29 8.10 14.85
CA PRO A 135 -6.95 9.37 15.18
C PRO A 135 -7.34 9.45 16.66
N LEU A 136 -7.12 10.61 17.30
CA LEU A 136 -7.34 10.80 18.74
C LEU A 136 -8.78 10.52 19.17
N ILE A 137 -9.76 10.88 18.34
CA ILE A 137 -11.18 10.64 18.63
C ILE A 137 -11.48 9.14 18.70
N GLU A 138 -10.92 8.35 17.78
CA GLU A 138 -11.08 6.89 17.79
C GLU A 138 -10.32 6.27 18.96
N TYR A 139 -9.11 6.74 19.26
CA TYR A 139 -8.35 6.31 20.43
C TYR A 139 -9.13 6.56 21.73
N ALA A 140 -9.76 7.74 21.85
CA ALA A 140 -10.58 8.09 23.01
C ALA A 140 -11.83 7.21 23.15
N ARG A 141 -12.44 6.77 22.03
CA ARG A 141 -13.57 5.82 22.00
C ARG A 141 -13.15 4.40 22.33
N ASN A 142 -11.94 4.00 21.95
CA ASN A 142 -11.41 2.64 22.16
C ASN A 142 -10.72 2.45 23.52
N LYS A 143 -10.82 3.41 24.45
CA LYS A 143 -10.13 3.41 25.76
C LYS A 143 -10.36 2.17 26.64
N GLU A 144 -11.34 1.33 26.33
CA GLU A 144 -11.64 0.09 27.07
C GLU A 144 -11.10 -1.19 26.42
N VAL A 145 -10.53 -1.12 25.21
CA VAL A 145 -10.00 -2.30 24.51
C VAL A 145 -8.47 -2.32 24.66
N SER A 146 -7.93 -3.41 25.23
CA SER A 146 -6.49 -3.58 25.47
C SER A 146 -5.64 -3.63 24.19
N ALA A 147 -6.28 -3.80 23.03
CA ALA A 147 -5.64 -3.89 21.73
C ALA A 147 -6.40 -3.03 20.71
N ASN A 148 -5.66 -2.30 19.88
CA ASN A 148 -6.24 -1.51 18.80
C ASN A 148 -6.65 -2.46 17.67
N LYS A 149 -7.95 -2.54 17.36
CA LYS A 149 -8.51 -3.35 16.25
C LYS A 149 -7.78 -3.14 14.92
N TYR A 150 -7.32 -1.91 14.66
CA TYR A 150 -6.52 -1.61 13.47
C TYR A 150 -5.16 -2.33 13.49
N THR A 151 -4.51 -2.39 14.65
CA THR A 151 -3.24 -3.10 14.84
C THR A 151 -3.43 -4.61 14.75
N GLU A 152 -4.51 -5.16 15.31
CA GLU A 152 -4.85 -6.59 15.21
C GLU A 152 -5.02 -7.03 13.75
N ASN A 153 -5.70 -6.23 12.93
CA ASN A 153 -5.88 -6.51 11.50
C ASN A 153 -4.56 -6.53 10.73
N LEU A 154 -3.53 -5.80 11.19
CA LEU A 154 -2.19 -5.77 10.59
C LEU A 154 -1.29 -6.92 11.08
N MET A 155 -1.71 -7.68 12.09
CA MET A 155 -0.97 -8.86 12.57
C MET A 155 -1.22 -10.07 11.66
N GLY A 156 -0.21 -10.93 11.54
CA GLY A 156 -0.29 -12.18 10.79
C GLY A 156 0.92 -12.37 9.88
N ASN A 157 0.90 -13.49 9.16
CA ASN A 157 1.91 -13.77 8.14
C ASN A 157 1.51 -13.10 6.83
N MET A 158 2.39 -12.27 6.30
CA MET A 158 2.17 -11.53 5.06
C MET A 158 3.16 -12.00 4.01
N LYS A 159 2.67 -12.35 2.82
CA LYS A 159 3.46 -12.46 1.61
C LYS A 159 2.99 -11.39 0.64
N VAL A 160 3.91 -10.59 0.12
CA VAL A 160 3.59 -9.52 -0.82
C VAL A 160 4.38 -9.76 -2.10
N LEU A 161 3.68 -9.71 -3.23
CA LEU A 161 4.26 -9.88 -4.56
C LEU A 161 4.13 -8.57 -5.33
N PHE A 162 5.21 -8.12 -5.95
CA PHE A 162 5.20 -6.98 -6.86
C PHE A 162 5.19 -7.47 -8.30
N PHE A 163 4.38 -6.83 -9.14
CA PHE A 163 4.19 -7.20 -10.53
C PHE A 163 4.57 -6.05 -11.46
N ASN A 164 4.91 -6.40 -12.70
CA ASN A 164 5.10 -5.42 -13.75
C ASN A 164 3.73 -4.84 -14.17
N ILE A 165 3.55 -3.52 -14.11
CA ILE A 165 2.32 -2.85 -14.52
C ILE A 165 2.00 -3.02 -16.02
N PHE A 166 3.02 -3.21 -16.85
CA PHE A 166 2.88 -3.40 -18.30
C PHE A 166 2.79 -4.88 -18.69
N ASN A 167 3.14 -5.79 -17.78
CA ASN A 167 2.97 -7.24 -17.93
C ASN A 167 2.46 -7.84 -16.61
N PRO A 168 1.15 -7.78 -16.33
CA PRO A 168 0.53 -8.19 -15.05
C PRO A 168 0.80 -9.63 -14.60
N SER A 169 1.26 -10.50 -15.51
CA SER A 169 1.63 -11.88 -15.22
C SER A 169 3.06 -12.03 -14.71
N GLN A 170 3.91 -11.02 -14.90
CA GLN A 170 5.30 -11.02 -14.49
C GLN A 170 5.48 -10.50 -13.06
N VAL A 171 5.98 -11.35 -12.17
CA VAL A 171 6.46 -10.94 -10.83
C VAL A 171 7.83 -10.30 -10.98
N ILE A 172 8.04 -9.16 -10.32
CA ILE A 172 9.29 -8.39 -10.33
C ILE A 172 9.99 -8.37 -8.96
N TYR A 173 9.28 -8.69 -7.87
CA TYR A 173 9.84 -8.87 -6.53
C TYR A 173 8.92 -9.73 -5.65
#